data_AF-A0A836RWP8-F1
#
_entry.id   AF-A0A836RWP8-F1
#
_cell.length_a   1.000
_cell.length_b   1.000
_cell.length_c   1.000
_cell.angle_alpha   90.00
_cell.angle_beta   90.00
_cell.angle_gamma   90.00
#
_symmetry.space_group_name_H-M   'P 1'
#
loop_
_entity.id
_entity.type
_entity.pdbx_description
1 polymer ?
#
loop_
_entity_poly.entity_id
_entity_poly.type
_entity_poly.pdbx_seq_one_letter_code
_entity_poly.pdbx_strand_id
1 'polypeptide(L)'
;FLAVGVVIHELEPIFGPEIARDMRYVAGAARRSPLLAASLVAGAAALAGIPPFNGAWSKEAIIGVALSTEPLVALVLLAASVATAFYSAKLVYYLVFAEPRYKEIRVEGIPAFMAAPLLFLIVMTLVSPLLVIPPFKPSEAGPLAIAASLAAAAAGLGTAFLLYTRKAATLRLAALQRAALEGFYIDRIYTRIIAPSILFAADLSARGLVEIVDAVVDVATSFSLQLGGMLRSLHGGKLSYYYAVYLAGLVLLIIVALVSMGG
;
A
#
# COMPACT_ATOMS: atom_id res chain seq x y z
N PHE A 1 10.86 4.96 9.07
CA PHE A 1 9.57 4.56 9.64
C PHE A 1 9.64 4.35 11.15
N LEU A 2 10.39 3.37 11.67
CA LEU A 2 10.43 3.07 13.11
C LEU A 2 10.67 4.29 14.00
N ALA A 3 11.63 5.16 13.64
CA ALA A 3 11.91 6.38 14.38
C ALA A 3 10.67 7.31 14.50
N VAL A 4 10.00 7.58 13.38
CA VAL A 4 8.74 8.36 13.40
C VAL A 4 7.64 7.62 14.14
N GLY A 5 7.60 6.29 14.06
CA GLY A 5 6.68 5.46 14.84
C GLY A 5 6.85 5.63 16.35
N VAL A 6 8.09 5.75 16.85
CA VAL A 6 8.36 6.09 18.26
C VAL A 6 7.78 7.46 18.61
N VAL A 7 7.98 8.47 17.75
CA VAL A 7 7.39 9.81 17.96
C VAL A 7 5.88 9.75 18.06
N ILE A 8 5.22 9.03 17.14
CA ILE A 8 3.76 8.91 17.12
C ILE A 8 3.28 8.14 18.37
N HIS A 9 3.91 7.01 18.70
CA HIS A 9 3.52 6.19 19.85
C HIS A 9 3.55 6.96 21.18
N GLU A 10 4.57 7.80 21.38
CA GLU A 10 4.72 8.60 22.60
C GLU A 10 3.77 9.80 22.65
N LEU A 11 3.45 10.41 21.50
CA LEU A 11 2.64 11.64 21.45
C LEU A 11 1.14 11.39 21.23
N GLU A 12 0.75 10.25 20.65
CA GLU A 12 -0.64 9.90 20.37
C GLU A 12 -1.52 9.83 21.63
N PRO A 13 -1.08 9.26 22.77
CA PRO A 13 -1.86 9.28 24.02
C PRO A 13 -2.09 10.68 24.60
N ILE A 14 -1.25 11.66 24.25
CA ILE A 14 -1.28 13.02 24.81
C ILE A 14 -2.12 13.95 23.94
N PHE A 15 -1.94 13.88 22.63
CA PHE A 15 -2.50 14.84 21.67
C PHE A 15 -3.51 14.24 20.69
N GLY A 16 -3.70 12.92 20.72
CA GLY A 16 -4.54 12.19 19.78
C GLY A 16 -3.85 11.90 18.42
N PRO A 17 -4.47 11.04 17.60
CA PRO A 17 -3.86 10.49 16.39
C PRO A 17 -3.60 11.53 15.29
N GLU A 18 -4.45 12.55 15.17
CA GLU A 18 -4.33 13.57 14.13
C GLU A 18 -3.13 14.48 14.37
N ILE A 19 -2.98 14.98 15.60
CA ILE A 19 -1.90 15.90 15.98
C ILE A 19 -0.56 15.17 16.00
N ALA A 20 -0.51 13.94 16.54
CA ALA A 20 0.72 13.16 16.62
C ALA A 20 1.35 12.84 15.25
N ARG A 21 0.55 12.83 14.18
CA ARG A 21 0.99 12.53 12.81
C ARG A 21 1.28 13.77 11.98
N ASP A 22 0.92 14.95 12.45
CA ASP A 22 1.19 16.20 11.76
C ASP A 22 2.51 16.83 12.23
N MET A 23 3.53 16.77 11.37
CA MET A 23 4.88 17.30 11.63
C MET A 23 4.90 18.80 12.02
N ARG A 24 3.86 19.57 11.70
CA ARG A 24 3.74 20.99 12.05
C ARG A 24 3.47 21.18 13.54
N TYR A 25 2.85 20.19 14.19
CA TYR A 25 2.51 20.22 15.60
C TYR A 25 3.57 19.50 16.44
N VAL A 26 4.17 18.41 15.94
CA VAL A 26 5.18 17.63 16.68
C VAL A 26 6.62 18.08 16.43
N ALA A 27 6.81 19.35 16.09
CA ALA A 27 8.14 19.92 15.88
C ALA A 27 9.00 19.80 17.16
N GLY A 28 10.28 19.45 17.01
CA GLY A 28 11.23 19.28 18.11
C GLY A 28 11.06 18.00 18.95
N ALA A 29 10.14 17.10 18.58
CA ALA A 29 9.83 15.90 19.38
C ALA A 29 11.05 15.00 19.66
N ALA A 30 11.96 14.85 18.69
CA ALA A 30 13.15 14.01 18.82
C ALA A 30 14.37 14.75 19.37
N ARG A 31 14.28 16.06 19.64
CA ARG A 31 15.42 16.91 20.01
C ARG A 31 16.11 16.48 21.31
N ARG A 32 15.37 15.87 22.25
CA ARG A 32 15.89 15.41 23.55
C ARG A 32 16.30 13.94 23.59
N SER A 33 16.00 13.16 22.54
CA SER A 33 16.36 11.75 22.46
C SER A 33 17.51 11.58 21.45
N PRO A 34 18.76 11.38 21.91
CA PRO A 34 19.92 11.33 21.02
C PRO A 34 19.86 10.14 20.06
N LEU A 35 19.37 8.98 20.52
CA LEU A 35 19.19 7.80 19.67
C LEU A 35 18.14 8.05 18.59
N LEU A 36 17.02 8.69 18.94
CA LEU A 36 15.98 9.00 17.98
C LEU A 36 16.46 10.00 16.94
N ALA A 37 17.10 11.09 17.39
CA ALA A 37 17.71 12.08 16.51
C ALA A 37 18.75 11.45 15.58
N ALA A 38 19.67 10.63 16.11
CA ALA A 38 20.67 9.92 15.31
C ALA A 38 20.02 8.98 14.28
N SER A 39 18.96 8.27 14.66
CA SER A 39 18.24 7.38 13.74
C SER A 39 17.55 8.12 12.60
N LEU A 40 16.93 9.28 12.88
CA LEU A 40 16.30 10.13 11.88
C LEU A 40 17.34 10.74 10.94
N VAL A 41 18.45 11.23 11.48
CA VAL A 41 19.56 11.81 10.70
C VAL A 41 20.22 10.75 9.82
N ALA A 42 20.60 9.61 10.39
CA ALA A 42 21.25 8.53 9.64
C ALA A 42 20.34 7.96 8.55
N GLY A 43 19.06 7.75 8.85
CA GLY A 43 18.07 7.28 7.88
C GLY A 43 17.83 8.30 6.75
N ALA A 44 17.71 9.58 7.09
CA ALA A 44 17.55 10.65 6.10
C ALA A 44 18.81 10.84 5.24
N ALA A 45 20.00 10.75 5.83
CA ALA A 45 21.27 10.85 5.11
C ALA A 45 21.48 9.67 4.16
N ALA A 46 21.14 8.45 4.60
CA ALA A 46 21.11 7.26 3.75
C ALA A 46 20.18 7.46 2.55
N LEU A 47 18.94 7.91 2.78
CA LEU A 47 17.95 8.12 1.72
C LEU A 47 18.31 9.27 0.77
N ALA A 48 18.89 10.36 1.30
CA ALA A 48 19.39 11.47 0.51
C ALA A 48 20.58 11.06 -0.37
N GLY A 49 21.31 10.00 0.01
CA GLY A 49 22.46 9.49 -0.72
C GLY A 49 23.75 10.22 -0.36
N ILE A 50 23.93 10.52 0.94
CA ILE A 50 25.13 11.19 1.46
C ILE A 50 26.16 10.13 1.88
N PRO A 51 27.40 10.16 1.39
CA PRO A 51 28.49 9.33 1.92
C PRO A 51 28.74 9.68 3.40
N PRO A 52 28.89 8.70 4.32
CA PRO A 52 29.23 7.29 4.10
C PRO A 52 28.04 6.31 4.21
N PHE A 53 26.80 6.72 3.95
CA PHE A 53 25.63 5.84 4.10
C PHE A 53 25.24 5.09 2.83
N ASN A 54 24.80 3.83 2.97
CA ASN A 54 24.55 2.88 1.87
C ASN A 54 23.76 3.41 0.67
N GLY A 55 22.78 4.29 0.88
CA GLY A 55 21.98 4.82 -0.21
C GLY A 55 22.75 5.72 -1.19
N ALA A 56 23.93 6.23 -0.84
CA ALA A 56 24.78 6.97 -1.78
C ALA A 56 25.21 6.07 -2.96
N TRP A 57 25.71 4.88 -2.65
CA TRP A 57 26.21 3.93 -3.63
C TRP A 57 25.09 3.26 -4.44
N SER A 58 23.99 2.85 -3.79
CA SER A 58 22.87 2.27 -4.50
C SER A 58 22.23 3.25 -5.49
N LYS A 59 22.14 4.54 -5.11
CA LYS A 59 21.61 5.59 -5.98
C LYS A 59 22.56 5.91 -7.13
N GLU A 60 23.87 6.02 -6.85
CA GLU A 60 24.88 6.28 -7.87
C GLU A 60 24.89 5.21 -8.96
N ALA A 61 24.78 3.92 -8.59
CA ALA A 61 24.76 2.83 -9.56
C ALA A 61 23.63 2.97 -10.59
N ILE A 62 22.42 3.31 -10.14
CA ILE A 62 21.24 3.43 -11.00
C ILE A 62 21.31 4.69 -11.86
N ILE A 63 21.63 5.85 -11.26
CA ILE A 63 21.78 7.11 -12.01
C ILE A 63 22.91 6.99 -13.03
N GLY A 64 23.99 6.32 -12.66
CA GLY A 64 25.13 6.10 -13.52
C GLY A 64 24.81 5.32 -14.79
N VAL A 65 24.06 4.22 -14.67
CA VAL A 65 23.58 3.46 -15.84
C VAL A 65 22.56 4.27 -16.65
N ALA A 66 21.68 5.02 -15.99
CA ALA A 66 20.70 5.84 -16.70
C ALA A 66 21.36 6.96 -17.53
N LEU A 67 22.45 7.56 -17.03
CA LEU A 67 23.17 8.62 -17.75
C LEU A 67 23.79 8.14 -19.06
N SER A 68 24.18 6.86 -19.15
CA SER A 68 24.78 6.28 -20.35
C SER A 68 23.76 5.65 -21.30
N THR A 69 22.60 5.22 -20.81
CA THR A 69 21.58 4.52 -21.61
C THR A 69 20.43 5.43 -22.02
N GLU A 70 19.82 6.16 -21.09
CA GLU A 70 18.56 6.89 -21.29
C GLU A 70 18.57 8.24 -20.53
N PRO A 71 19.03 9.34 -21.19
CA PRO A 71 19.22 10.63 -20.53
C PRO A 71 17.96 11.23 -19.90
N LEU A 72 16.78 10.95 -20.47
CA LEU A 72 15.52 11.41 -19.92
C LEU A 72 15.22 10.74 -18.58
N VAL A 73 15.48 9.44 -18.48
CA VAL A 73 15.34 8.69 -17.22
C VAL A 73 16.33 9.21 -16.19
N ALA A 74 17.58 9.47 -16.59
CA ALA A 74 18.59 10.06 -15.71
C ALA A 74 18.16 11.42 -15.15
N LEU A 75 17.60 12.30 -16.00
CA LEU A 75 17.09 13.60 -15.58
C LEU A 75 15.96 13.46 -14.54
N VAL A 76 15.01 12.55 -14.77
CA VAL A 76 13.91 12.27 -13.82
C VAL A 76 14.46 11.73 -12.50
N LEU A 77 15.44 10.81 -12.53
CA LEU A 77 16.07 10.27 -11.32
C LEU A 77 16.85 11.33 -10.54
N LEU A 78 17.57 12.22 -11.23
CA LEU A 78 18.27 13.34 -10.61
C LEU A 78 17.29 14.32 -9.96
N ALA A 79 16.20 14.67 -10.64
CA ALA A 79 15.14 15.51 -10.08
C ALA A 79 14.47 14.86 -8.84
N ALA A 80 14.18 13.56 -8.92
CA ALA A 80 13.66 12.78 -7.79
C ALA A 80 14.65 12.73 -6.62
N SER A 81 15.97 12.68 -6.90
CA SER A 81 17.01 12.73 -5.88
C SER A 81 17.03 14.08 -5.15
N VAL A 82 16.93 15.20 -5.88
CA VAL A 82 16.82 16.55 -5.28
C VAL A 82 15.60 16.64 -4.37
N ALA A 83 14.43 16.21 -4.86
CA ALA A 83 13.19 16.22 -4.08
C ALA A 83 13.31 15.35 -2.81
N THR A 84 13.97 14.19 -2.94
CA THR A 84 14.22 13.26 -1.83
C THR A 84 15.10 13.84 -0.75
N ALA A 85 16.22 14.43 -1.12
CA ALA A 85 17.10 15.12 -0.20
C ALA A 85 16.37 16.30 0.48
N PHE A 86 15.57 17.06 -0.27
CA PHE A 86 14.78 18.16 0.26
C PHE A 86 13.76 17.72 1.33
N TYR A 87 12.87 16.77 1.02
CA TYR A 87 11.84 16.37 2.00
C TYR A 87 12.43 15.60 3.19
N SER A 88 13.55 14.89 3.00
CA SER A 88 14.25 14.19 4.08
C SER A 88 14.89 15.18 5.05
N ALA A 89 15.56 16.22 4.53
CA ALA A 89 16.10 17.30 5.35
C ALA A 89 15.00 18.10 6.06
N LYS A 90 13.87 18.36 5.38
CA LYS A 90 12.69 18.98 6.00
C LYS A 90 12.22 18.19 7.21
N LEU A 91 12.07 16.87 7.09
CA LEU A 91 11.64 16.00 8.19
C LEU A 91 12.59 16.08 9.38
N VAL A 92 13.90 15.94 9.12
CA VAL A 92 14.94 16.03 10.15
C VAL A 92 14.92 17.40 10.83
N TYR A 93 14.81 18.48 10.06
CA TYR A 93 14.70 19.84 10.61
C TYR A 93 13.52 19.93 11.58
N TYR A 94 12.32 19.54 11.15
CA TYR A 94 11.13 19.66 12.00
C TYR A 94 11.22 18.80 13.26
N LEU A 95 11.66 17.54 13.17
CA LEU A 95 11.63 16.63 14.33
C LEU A 95 12.82 16.80 15.28
N VAL A 96 13.99 17.20 14.78
CA VAL A 96 15.25 17.23 15.56
C VAL A 96 15.68 18.65 15.90
N PHE A 97 15.60 19.58 14.96
CA PHE A 97 16.22 20.91 15.11
C PHE A 97 15.25 22.02 15.46
N ALA A 98 13.98 21.91 15.08
CA ALA A 98 12.97 22.92 15.36
C ALA A 98 12.69 23.04 16.87
N GLU A 99 12.19 24.22 17.28
CA GLU A 99 11.74 24.43 18.64
C GLU A 99 10.34 23.84 18.84
N PRO A 100 10.10 23.10 19.93
CA PRO A 100 8.80 22.54 20.21
C PRO A 100 7.81 23.66 20.59
N ARG A 101 6.59 23.56 20.06
CA ARG A 101 5.52 24.54 20.32
C ARG A 101 4.99 24.47 21.76
N TYR A 102 5.03 23.26 22.33
CA TYR A 102 4.56 22.94 23.67
C TYR A 102 5.64 22.12 24.39
N LYS A 103 5.73 22.23 25.72
CA LYS A 103 6.79 21.58 26.51
C LYS A 103 6.65 20.06 26.55
N GLU A 104 5.43 19.58 26.31
CA GLU A 104 5.02 18.19 26.30
C GLU A 104 5.45 17.48 25.01
N ILE A 105 5.82 18.21 23.95
CA ILE A 105 6.35 17.64 22.70
C ILE A 105 7.82 17.29 22.90
N ARG A 106 8.06 16.16 23.56
CA ARG A 106 9.40 15.62 23.79
C ARG A 106 9.35 14.11 23.98
N VAL A 107 10.20 13.42 23.27
CA VAL A 107 10.53 12.02 23.55
C VAL A 107 11.85 12.03 24.32
N GLU A 108 11.82 11.57 25.57
CA GLU A 108 13.01 11.53 26.44
C GLU A 108 13.59 10.11 26.58
N GLY A 109 12.73 9.10 26.74
CA GLY A 109 13.14 7.69 26.83
C GLY A 109 12.56 6.85 25.71
N ILE A 110 13.36 5.91 25.19
CA ILE A 110 12.87 4.89 24.24
C ILE A 110 13.03 3.52 24.91
N PRO A 111 11.97 2.71 25.05
CA PRO A 111 12.10 1.35 25.55
C PRO A 111 13.12 0.54 24.75
N ALA A 112 13.88 -0.33 25.41
CA ALA A 112 14.96 -1.11 24.78
C ALA A 112 14.49 -1.90 23.54
N PHE A 113 13.26 -2.41 23.57
CA PHE A 113 12.67 -3.15 22.46
C PHE A 113 12.47 -2.30 21.19
N MET A 114 12.22 -1.00 21.32
CA MET A 114 12.14 -0.07 20.17
C MET A 114 13.51 0.51 19.82
N ALA A 115 14.40 0.67 20.80
CA ALA A 115 15.75 1.18 20.62
C ALA A 115 16.66 0.21 19.85
N ALA A 116 16.58 -1.09 20.13
CA ALA A 116 17.46 -2.10 19.53
C ALA A 116 17.34 -2.17 17.99
N PRO A 117 16.14 -2.21 17.38
CA PRO A 117 15.99 -2.11 15.93
C PRO A 117 16.52 -0.80 15.35
N LEU A 118 16.35 0.33 16.03
CA LEU A 118 16.86 1.62 15.55
C LEU A 118 18.39 1.62 15.50
N LEU A 119 19.04 1.15 16.56
CA LEU A 119 20.50 1.08 16.63
C LEU A 119 21.04 0.12 15.57
N PHE A 120 20.42 -1.07 15.43
CA PHE A 120 20.78 -2.03 14.41
C PHE A 120 20.72 -1.42 13.01
N LEU A 121 19.65 -0.69 12.68
CA LEU A 121 19.51 -0.05 11.38
C LEU A 121 20.54 1.05 11.13
N ILE A 122 20.86 1.88 12.13
CA ILE A 122 21.93 2.90 12.00
C ILE A 122 23.27 2.22 11.69
N VAL A 123 23.60 1.14 12.39
CA VAL A 123 24.84 0.40 12.15
C VAL A 123 24.83 -0.21 10.75
N MET A 124 23.70 -0.81 10.33
CA MET A 124 23.60 -1.42 9.01
C MET A 124 23.70 -0.41 7.87
N THR A 125 23.20 0.83 8.01
CA THR A 125 23.36 1.85 6.95
C THR A 125 24.81 2.28 6.74
N LEU A 126 25.66 2.14 7.78
CA LEU A 126 27.10 2.44 7.73
C LEU A 126 27.98 1.25 7.36
N VAL A 127 27.59 0.03 7.75
CA VAL A 127 28.37 -1.20 7.51
C VAL A 127 28.03 -1.85 6.16
N SER A 128 26.77 -1.76 5.72
CA SER A 128 26.32 -2.29 4.42
C SER A 128 27.17 -1.87 3.21
N PRO A 129 27.63 -0.60 3.08
CA PRO A 129 28.52 -0.20 1.99
C PRO A 129 29.82 -0.99 1.95
N LEU A 130 30.37 -1.34 3.12
CA LEU A 130 31.61 -2.10 3.25
C LEU A 130 31.43 -3.60 2.93
N LEU A 131 30.21 -4.12 3.09
CA LEU A 131 29.88 -5.53 2.86
C LEU A 131 29.47 -5.82 1.40
N VAL A 132 28.70 -4.92 0.79
CA VAL A 132 28.04 -5.16 -0.50
C VAL A 132 28.90 -4.71 -1.68
N ILE A 133 29.86 -3.82 -1.45
CA ILE A 133 30.74 -3.27 -2.49
C ILE A 133 32.17 -3.72 -2.17
N PRO A 134 32.80 -4.61 -2.97
CA PRO A 134 34.24 -4.83 -2.83
C PRO A 134 34.97 -3.47 -2.92
N PRO A 135 36.09 -3.28 -2.23
CA PRO A 135 36.58 -1.95 -1.85
C PRO A 135 36.66 -1.06 -3.10
N PHE A 136 35.89 0.03 -3.13
CA PHE A 136 36.08 1.11 -4.09
C PHE A 136 36.35 0.64 -5.54
N LYS A 137 35.43 -0.12 -6.15
CA LYS A 137 35.30 0.03 -7.61
C LYS A 137 34.51 1.31 -7.85
N PRO A 138 35.15 2.45 -8.23
CA PRO A 138 34.39 3.59 -8.75
C PRO A 138 33.46 3.05 -9.82
N SER A 139 32.19 3.47 -9.77
CA SER A 139 31.18 2.92 -10.67
C SER A 139 31.68 2.98 -12.12
N GLU A 140 31.33 1.97 -12.92
CA GLU A 140 31.55 2.01 -14.36
C GLU A 140 30.88 3.24 -15.02
N ALA A 141 30.04 3.96 -14.27
CA ALA A 141 29.39 5.21 -14.67
C ALA A 141 30.32 6.43 -14.71
N GLY A 142 31.55 6.31 -14.18
CA GLY A 142 32.56 7.35 -14.24
C GLY A 142 32.34 8.54 -13.29
N PRO A 143 33.34 9.45 -13.16
CA PRO A 143 33.32 10.54 -12.18
C PRO A 143 32.12 11.50 -12.30
N LEU A 144 31.57 11.63 -13.51
CA LEU A 144 30.44 12.49 -13.80
C LEU A 144 29.15 12.04 -13.12
N ALA A 145 28.89 10.72 -13.06
CA ALA A 145 27.70 10.20 -12.41
C ALA A 145 27.73 10.43 -10.90
N ILE A 146 28.91 10.26 -10.30
CA ILE A 146 29.15 10.54 -8.87
C ILE A 146 28.88 12.02 -8.61
N ALA A 147 29.51 12.90 -9.39
CA ALA A 147 29.36 14.34 -9.26
C ALA A 147 27.90 14.78 -9.44
N ALA A 148 27.18 14.24 -10.42
CA ALA A 148 25.77 14.55 -10.65
C ALA A 148 24.87 14.10 -9.49
N SER A 149 25.07 12.89 -8.97
CA SER A 149 24.31 12.36 -7.83
C SER A 149 24.55 13.19 -6.57
N LEU A 150 25.82 13.51 -6.28
CA LEU A 150 26.21 14.32 -5.13
C LEU A 150 25.71 15.76 -5.25
N ALA A 151 25.77 16.34 -6.44
CA ALA A 151 25.24 17.68 -6.72
C ALA A 151 23.72 17.73 -6.54
N ALA A 152 22.99 16.70 -6.98
CA ALA A 152 21.55 16.60 -6.76
C ALA A 152 21.20 16.50 -5.26
N ALA A 153 21.93 15.67 -4.50
CA ALA A 153 21.75 15.58 -3.06
C ALA A 153 22.06 16.93 -2.38
N ALA A 154 23.18 17.56 -2.72
CA ALA A 154 23.58 18.86 -2.19
C ALA A 154 22.58 19.97 -2.53
N ALA A 155 22.01 19.98 -3.73
CA ALA A 155 20.97 20.93 -4.13
C ALA A 155 19.69 20.77 -3.28
N GLY A 156 19.23 19.54 -3.05
CA GLY A 156 18.07 19.27 -2.20
C GLY A 156 18.31 19.64 -0.73
N LEU A 157 19.48 19.31 -0.19
CA LEU A 157 19.87 19.68 1.18
C LEU A 157 20.05 21.20 1.33
N GLY A 158 20.71 21.84 0.36
CA GLY A 158 20.97 23.28 0.35
C GLY A 158 19.70 24.09 0.26
N THR A 159 18.77 23.70 -0.61
CA THR A 159 17.45 24.34 -0.69
C THR A 159 16.66 24.17 0.61
N ALA A 160 16.66 22.98 1.23
CA ALA A 160 16.04 22.77 2.53
C ALA A 160 16.67 23.66 3.62
N PHE A 161 18.01 23.73 3.67
CA PHE A 161 18.73 24.57 4.63
C PHE A 161 18.40 26.07 4.47
N LEU A 162 18.36 26.57 3.24
CA LEU A 162 18.00 27.96 2.97
C LEU A 162 16.55 28.28 3.39
N LEU A 163 15.61 27.39 3.09
CA LEU A 163 14.19 27.62 3.39
C LEU A 163 13.87 27.46 4.89
N TYR A 164 14.41 26.44 5.55
CA TYR A 164 14.06 26.12 6.93
C TYR A 164 14.97 26.79 7.96
N THR A 165 16.28 26.84 7.72
CA THR A 165 17.23 27.44 8.66
C THR A 165 17.41 28.93 8.43
N ARG A 166 17.53 29.37 7.16
CA ARG A 166 17.71 30.80 6.82
C ARG A 166 16.40 31.55 6.58
N LYS A 167 15.25 30.86 6.61
CA LYS A 167 13.92 31.43 6.36
C LYS A 167 13.85 32.24 5.06
N ALA A 168 14.56 31.78 4.02
CA ALA A 168 14.58 32.45 2.73
C ALA A 168 13.16 32.50 2.11
N ALA A 169 12.89 33.55 1.33
CA ALA A 169 11.60 33.73 0.69
C ALA A 169 11.30 32.59 -0.29
N THR A 170 10.06 32.10 -0.26
CA THR A 170 9.60 31.01 -1.13
C THR A 170 8.83 31.55 -2.32
N LEU A 171 9.07 30.96 -3.50
CA LEU A 171 8.18 31.13 -4.65
C LEU A 171 6.86 30.38 -4.35
N ARG A 172 5.75 31.11 -4.27
CA ARG A 172 4.44 30.55 -3.99
C ARG A 172 3.74 30.12 -5.28
N LEU A 173 4.04 28.90 -5.72
CA LEU A 173 3.31 28.26 -6.82
C LEU A 173 2.00 27.67 -6.31
N ALA A 174 0.96 28.50 -6.19
CA ALA A 174 -0.33 28.10 -5.58
C ALA A 174 -0.96 26.86 -6.23
N ALA A 175 -0.89 26.76 -7.57
CA ALA A 175 -1.41 25.61 -8.31
C ALA A 175 -0.67 24.32 -7.96
N LEU A 176 0.67 24.35 -7.99
CA LEU A 176 1.51 23.19 -7.68
C LEU A 176 1.37 22.77 -6.21
N GLN A 177 1.31 23.74 -5.30
CA GLN A 177 1.12 23.49 -3.88
C GLN A 177 -0.23 22.81 -3.61
N ARG A 178 -1.30 23.29 -4.25
CA ARG A 178 -2.63 22.67 -4.12
C ARG A 178 -2.64 21.26 -4.70
N ALA A 179 -2.05 21.05 -5.87
CA ALA A 179 -1.92 19.73 -6.47
C ALA A 179 -1.17 18.76 -5.55
N ALA A 180 -0.02 19.18 -5.00
CA ALA A 180 0.77 18.34 -4.09
C ALA A 180 0.03 18.03 -2.77
N LEU A 181 -0.73 18.98 -2.22
CA LEU A 181 -1.53 18.77 -1.01
C LEU A 181 -2.71 17.82 -1.23
N GLU A 182 -3.24 17.74 -2.46
CA GLU A 182 -4.31 16.82 -2.86
C GLU A 182 -3.78 15.49 -3.45
N GLY A 183 -2.50 15.14 -3.21
CA GLY A 183 -1.92 13.89 -3.71
C GLY A 183 -1.86 13.82 -5.24
N PHE A 184 -1.61 14.96 -5.90
CA PHE A 184 -1.69 15.14 -7.35
C PHE A 184 -3.04 14.71 -7.95
N TYR A 185 -4.12 14.82 -7.18
CA TYR A 185 -5.48 14.43 -7.54
C TYR A 185 -5.66 12.94 -7.85
N ILE A 186 -4.67 12.09 -7.55
CA ILE A 186 -4.73 10.65 -7.82
C ILE A 186 -5.88 10.02 -7.03
N ASP A 187 -6.00 10.35 -5.74
CA ASP A 187 -7.10 9.86 -4.89
C ASP A 187 -8.47 10.31 -5.40
N ARG A 188 -8.56 11.54 -5.92
CA ARG A 188 -9.79 12.09 -6.49
C ARG A 188 -10.18 11.35 -7.77
N ILE A 189 -9.22 11.06 -8.64
CA ILE A 189 -9.45 10.27 -9.86
C ILE A 189 -9.90 8.86 -9.47
N TYR A 190 -9.21 8.23 -8.52
CA TYR A 190 -9.55 6.90 -8.05
C TYR A 190 -10.98 6.84 -7.48
N THR A 191 -11.30 7.70 -6.52
CA THR A 191 -12.59 7.68 -5.82
C THR A 191 -13.76 8.15 -6.67
N ARG A 192 -13.55 9.03 -7.65
CA ARG A 192 -14.63 9.55 -8.51
C ARG A 192 -14.85 8.76 -9.79
N ILE A 193 -13.80 8.17 -10.34
CA ILE A 193 -13.85 7.55 -11.67
C ILE A 193 -13.68 6.03 -11.54
N ILE A 194 -12.59 5.59 -10.91
CA ILE A 194 -12.21 4.17 -10.90
C ILE A 194 -13.12 3.37 -9.96
N ALA A 195 -13.28 3.80 -8.71
CA ALA A 195 -14.07 3.05 -7.72
C ALA A 195 -15.55 2.93 -8.12
N PRO A 196 -16.27 4.00 -8.55
CA PRO A 196 -17.68 3.88 -8.89
C PRO A 196 -17.92 3.05 -10.15
N SER A 197 -17.01 3.06 -11.13
CA SER A 197 -17.15 2.25 -12.34
C SER A 197 -17.00 0.75 -12.03
N ILE A 198 -16.04 0.39 -11.17
CA ILE A 198 -15.90 -0.98 -10.68
C ILE A 198 -17.11 -1.41 -9.86
N LEU A 199 -17.59 -0.56 -8.95
CA LEU A 199 -18.77 -0.84 -8.13
C LEU A 199 -20.04 -0.98 -8.97
N PHE A 200 -20.20 -0.17 -10.02
CA PHE A 200 -21.31 -0.27 -10.95
C PHE A 200 -21.28 -1.59 -11.73
N ALA A 201 -20.11 -1.98 -12.25
CA ALA A 201 -19.95 -3.27 -12.93
C ALA A 201 -20.25 -4.45 -11.99
N ALA A 202 -19.76 -4.38 -10.75
CA ALA A 202 -20.02 -5.39 -9.73
C ALA A 202 -21.52 -5.49 -9.39
N ASP A 203 -22.22 -4.37 -9.22
CA ASP A 203 -23.65 -4.34 -8.94
C ASP A 203 -24.48 -4.89 -10.12
N LEU A 204 -24.13 -4.54 -11.36
CA LEU A 204 -24.79 -5.07 -12.54
C LEU A 204 -24.62 -6.60 -12.65
N SER A 205 -23.39 -7.09 -12.44
CA SER A 205 -23.11 -8.53 -12.43
C SER A 205 -23.84 -9.26 -11.29
N ALA A 206 -23.89 -8.66 -10.09
CA ALA A 206 -24.58 -9.25 -8.95
C ALA A 206 -26.09 -9.36 -9.19
N ARG A 207 -26.73 -8.31 -9.73
CA ARG A 207 -28.16 -8.34 -10.08
C ARG A 207 -28.48 -9.39 -11.13
N GLY A 208 -27.68 -9.44 -12.20
CA GLY A 208 -27.86 -10.45 -13.26
C GLY A 208 -27.70 -11.87 -12.73
N LEU A 209 -26.72 -12.10 -11.85
CA LEU A 209 -26.53 -13.42 -11.23
C LEU A 209 -27.72 -13.81 -10.34
N VAL A 210 -28.20 -12.91 -9.50
CA VAL A 210 -29.37 -13.16 -8.63
C VAL A 210 -30.61 -13.49 -9.46
N GLU A 211 -30.88 -12.71 -10.51
CA GLU A 211 -32.04 -12.94 -11.39
C GLU A 211 -31.98 -14.30 -12.10
N ILE A 212 -30.80 -14.70 -12.57
CA ILE A 212 -30.60 -16.02 -13.18
C ILE A 212 -30.80 -17.13 -12.15
N VAL A 213 -30.24 -16.98 -10.94
CA VAL A 213 -30.36 -17.97 -9.88
C VAL A 213 -31.83 -18.14 -9.47
N ASP A 214 -32.54 -17.03 -9.24
CA ASP A 214 -33.96 -17.06 -8.87
C ASP A 214 -34.82 -17.68 -9.98
N ALA A 215 -34.60 -17.31 -11.25
CA ALA A 215 -35.31 -17.90 -12.38
C ALA A 215 -35.11 -19.42 -12.47
N VAL A 216 -33.88 -19.91 -12.26
CA VAL A 216 -33.59 -21.35 -12.27
C VAL A 216 -34.31 -22.06 -11.11
N VAL A 217 -34.29 -21.49 -9.92
CA VAL A 217 -34.96 -22.04 -8.74
C VAL A 217 -36.48 -22.08 -8.93
N ASP A 218 -37.08 -21.03 -9.49
CA ASP A 218 -38.52 -20.95 -9.76
C ASP A 218 -38.96 -21.97 -10.82
N VAL A 219 -38.16 -22.14 -11.88
CA VAL A 219 -38.42 -23.18 -12.90
C VAL A 219 -38.35 -24.58 -12.29
N ALA A 220 -37.33 -24.86 -11.47
CA ALA A 220 -37.21 -26.16 -10.81
C ALA A 220 -38.38 -26.43 -9.84
N THR A 221 -38.79 -25.40 -9.10
CA THR A 221 -39.90 -25.48 -8.13
C THR A 221 -41.24 -25.70 -8.85
N SER A 222 -41.52 -24.92 -9.90
CA SER A 222 -42.76 -25.05 -10.67
C SER A 222 -42.88 -26.40 -11.37
N PHE A 223 -41.79 -26.92 -11.94
CA PHE A 223 -41.74 -28.27 -12.51
C PHE A 223 -42.07 -29.35 -11.45
N SER A 224 -41.48 -29.22 -10.26
CA SER A 224 -41.73 -30.14 -9.14
C SER A 224 -43.19 -30.12 -8.69
N LEU A 225 -43.79 -28.92 -8.59
CA LEU A 225 -45.21 -28.76 -8.24
C LEU A 225 -46.14 -29.30 -9.32
N GLN A 226 -45.82 -29.12 -10.60
CA GLN A 226 -46.58 -29.70 -11.71
C GLN A 226 -46.56 -31.23 -11.68
N LEU A 227 -45.38 -31.84 -11.53
CA LEU A 227 -45.26 -33.29 -11.37
C LEU A 227 -46.04 -33.80 -10.17
N GLY A 228 -45.94 -33.11 -9.02
CA GLY A 228 -46.72 -33.44 -7.82
C GLY A 228 -48.23 -33.35 -8.07
N GLY A 229 -48.68 -32.33 -8.80
CA GLY A 229 -50.07 -32.17 -9.22
C GLY A 229 -50.55 -33.29 -10.14
N MET A 230 -49.75 -33.70 -11.12
CA MET A 230 -50.04 -34.83 -12.02
C MET A 230 -50.13 -36.14 -11.24
N LEU A 231 -49.16 -36.45 -10.38
CA LEU A 231 -49.17 -37.64 -9.52
C LEU A 231 -50.37 -37.65 -8.57
N ARG A 232 -50.75 -36.49 -8.04
CA ARG A 232 -51.95 -36.34 -7.21
C ARG A 232 -53.24 -36.58 -8.00
N SER A 233 -53.31 -36.11 -9.25
CA SER A 233 -54.49 -36.32 -10.11
C SER A 233 -54.72 -37.78 -10.49
N LEU A 234 -53.66 -38.62 -10.49
CA LEU A 234 -53.79 -40.06 -10.66
C LEU A 234 -54.48 -40.75 -9.48
N HIS A 235 -54.53 -40.12 -8.30
CA HIS A 235 -55.20 -40.64 -7.11
C HIS A 235 -56.64 -40.10 -7.00
N GLY A 236 -57.51 -40.53 -7.93
CA GLY A 236 -58.89 -40.05 -8.08
C GLY A 236 -59.93 -40.60 -7.09
N GLY A 237 -59.51 -41.26 -6.00
CA GLY A 237 -60.39 -41.72 -4.90
C GLY A 237 -61.34 -42.89 -5.22
N LYS A 238 -61.45 -43.33 -6.48
CA LYS A 238 -62.29 -44.47 -6.90
C LYS A 238 -61.54 -45.79 -6.70
N LEU A 239 -62.03 -46.65 -5.80
CA LEU A 239 -61.41 -47.97 -5.53
C LEU A 239 -61.23 -48.83 -6.80
N SER A 240 -62.19 -48.79 -7.73
CA SER A 240 -62.13 -49.55 -8.99
C SER A 240 -60.90 -49.21 -9.84
N TYR A 241 -60.45 -47.96 -9.81
CA TYR A 241 -59.25 -47.52 -10.54
C TYR A 241 -57.98 -48.11 -9.92
N TYR A 242 -57.87 -48.10 -8.59
CA TYR A 242 -56.73 -48.68 -7.90
C TYR A 242 -56.59 -50.18 -8.17
N TYR A 243 -57.68 -50.95 -8.10
CA TYR A 243 -57.65 -52.38 -8.43
C TYR A 243 -57.21 -52.65 -9.87
N ALA A 244 -57.66 -51.86 -10.83
CA ALA A 244 -57.25 -51.98 -12.23
C ALA A 244 -55.74 -51.69 -12.41
N VAL A 245 -55.21 -50.64 -11.76
CA VAL A 245 -53.78 -50.31 -11.80
C VAL A 245 -52.94 -51.40 -11.12
N TYR A 246 -53.38 -51.96 -9.99
CA TYR A 246 -52.68 -53.07 -9.32
C TYR A 246 -52.64 -54.34 -10.17
N LEU A 247 -53.76 -54.72 -10.80
CA LEU A 247 -53.81 -55.87 -11.70
C LEU A 247 -52.90 -55.68 -12.93
N ALA A 248 -52.93 -54.49 -13.54
CA ALA A 248 -52.03 -54.16 -14.64
C ALA A 248 -50.56 -54.21 -14.23
N GLY A 249 -50.22 -53.68 -13.04
CA GLY A 249 -48.88 -53.75 -12.47
C GLY A 249 -48.42 -55.18 -12.17
N LEU A 250 -49.31 -56.03 -11.65
CA LEU A 250 -49.02 -57.45 -11.41
C LEU A 250 -48.73 -58.20 -12.73
N VAL A 251 -49.58 -58.00 -13.75
CA VAL A 251 -49.38 -58.60 -15.07
C VAL A 251 -48.06 -58.14 -15.69
N LEU A 252 -47.75 -56.85 -15.60
CA LEU A 252 -46.49 -56.29 -16.09
C LEU A 252 -45.29 -56.91 -15.36
N LEU A 253 -45.33 -57.03 -14.02
CA LEU A 253 -44.27 -57.67 -13.25
C LEU A 253 -44.08 -59.13 -13.63
N ILE A 254 -45.17 -59.88 -13.86
CA ILE A 254 -45.11 -61.27 -14.33
C ILE A 254 -44.45 -61.35 -15.71
N ILE A 255 -44.81 -60.45 -16.64
CA ILE A 255 -44.20 -60.40 -17.98
C ILE A 255 -42.71 -60.07 -17.86
N VAL A 256 -42.33 -59.06 -17.08
CA VAL A 256 -40.93 -58.69 -16.87
C VAL A 256 -40.14 -59.85 -16.23
N ALA A 257 -40.72 -60.55 -15.26
CA ALA A 257 -40.09 -61.71 -14.62
C ALA A 257 -39.93 -62.88 -15.59
N LEU A 258 -40.94 -63.20 -16.40
CA LEU A 258 -40.87 -64.24 -17.43
C LEU A 258 -39.83 -63.91 -18.50
N VAL A 259 -39.76 -62.66 -18.95
CA VAL A 259 -38.73 -62.19 -19.89
C VAL A 259 -37.33 -62.27 -19.24
N SER A 260 -37.21 -61.94 -17.96
CA SER A 260 -35.95 -62.03 -17.21
C SER A 260 -35.51 -63.47 -16.91
N MET A 261 -36.43 -64.45 -16.88
CA MET A 261 -36.12 -65.87 -16.67
C MET A 261 -35.92 -66.64 -17.99
N GLY A 262 -36.43 -66.09 -19.10
CA GLY A 262 -36.30 -66.65 -20.45
C GLY A 262 -35.17 -66.08 -21.31
N GLY A 263 -34.32 -65.23 -20.71
CA GLY A 263 -33.07 -64.72 -21.29
C GLY A 263 -31.84 -65.28 -20.61
#